data_AF-R7TCG7-F1
#
_entry.id   AF-R7TCG7-F1
#
_cell.length_a   1.000
_cell.length_b   1.000
_cell.length_c   1.000
_cell.angle_alpha   90.00
_cell.angle_beta   90.00
_cell.angle_gamma   90.00
#
_symmetry.space_group_name_H-M   'P 1'
#
loop_
_entity.id
_entity.type
_entity.pdbx_description
1 polymer ?
#
loop_
_entity_poly.entity_id
_entity_poly.type
_entity_poly.pdbx_seq_one_letter_code
_entity_poly.pdbx_strand_id
1 'polypeptide(L)'
;MACGREERSDCCDSKTKSDKYGECIDESFEYTRNEEENDRTRDAGTEYGGAPYLFEPRTTESVRDLSGAVLFPHSVPEDCVPSCWFSMMPPTCFASLLYTKDSSNCGLYTSLCDVVMFGTTNFTRIMAIRPLDTAKLLIGRATAKGIFLILRFIWNIFQTISWKMFGIQDVSKISNATKSKHVAQALRILAVNKFCFSLLPSLRDFIVLHDEYIDPDYVINNDHVTLFFLDPHRDVAVFGEGRPGQLLWHSDCDSHVTNSLFKNSKRLIVMQMDEFHKVSARLPNPNKPLVILGNTARCGSTLLTQIFECTNKIMSYSEPKPLNNLAVLYKHQGMSADVIQLTRSLVRMYARPLKTMPNPEGCLLKPAGPAFLCAEPICRIYPNTPTFYLYRNMDSIAKSMYKLSYVVPSIRLIYLLCRIHENLVEAICDKCGFPTKGANRTVDNDYCCGVFIGVITANVYKMMRANGGNVHGLVYEDLIQNKESGTRAIFRASGIPMNLVNDALTAFTRDSQRNGIFSRETFARIKPLKYTMEDQRKSNEILAELGYPTIEPYTLEGTLTF
;
A
#
# COMPACT_ATOMS: atom_id res chain seq x y z
N MET A 1 -44.31 -32.12 -54.38
CA MET A 1 -42.84 -32.18 -54.53
C MET A 1 -42.25 -31.70 -53.22
N ALA A 2 -42.14 -32.58 -52.22
CA ALA A 2 -41.03 -33.50 -51.91
C ALA A 2 -40.47 -33.01 -50.55
N CYS A 3 -40.95 -33.57 -49.44
CA CYS A 3 -40.28 -34.59 -48.61
C CYS A 3 -38.94 -34.05 -48.06
N GLY A 4 -38.68 -33.94 -46.75
CA GLY A 4 -39.16 -34.70 -45.60
C GLY A 4 -37.91 -35.23 -44.87
N ARG A 5 -37.80 -34.98 -43.56
CA ARG A 5 -37.15 -35.91 -42.60
C ARG A 5 -37.29 -35.40 -41.17
N GLU A 6 -38.13 -36.13 -40.43
CA GLU A 6 -38.01 -36.31 -38.99
C GLU A 6 -36.73 -37.08 -38.69
N GLU A 7 -36.07 -36.76 -37.57
CA GLU A 7 -35.38 -37.74 -36.74
C GLU A 7 -35.42 -37.27 -35.28
N ARG A 8 -36.16 -38.04 -34.47
CA ARG A 8 -36.07 -38.12 -33.01
C ARG A 8 -34.97 -39.11 -32.66
N SER A 9 -34.06 -38.76 -31.75
CA SER A 9 -33.41 -39.59 -30.72
C SER A 9 -32.35 -38.66 -30.05
N ASP A 10 -31.98 -38.69 -28.77
CA ASP A 10 -32.24 -39.55 -27.64
C ASP A 10 -32.08 -38.73 -26.35
N CYS A 11 -32.72 -39.23 -25.30
CA CYS A 11 -32.60 -38.79 -23.92
C CYS A 11 -31.13 -38.76 -23.45
N CYS A 12 -30.74 -37.69 -22.77
CA CYS A 12 -29.65 -37.73 -21.79
C CYS A 12 -30.10 -37.03 -20.51
N ASP A 13 -30.51 -37.87 -19.56
CA ASP A 13 -30.61 -37.56 -18.14
C ASP A 13 -29.25 -37.09 -17.60
N SER A 14 -29.03 -35.78 -17.49
CA SER A 14 -28.00 -35.26 -16.58
C SER A 14 -28.64 -35.01 -15.22
N LYS A 15 -28.55 -36.02 -14.37
CA LYS A 15 -28.76 -35.94 -12.92
C LYS A 15 -28.06 -34.71 -12.36
N THR A 16 -28.84 -33.74 -11.91
CA THR A 16 -28.39 -32.70 -10.99
C THR A 16 -27.96 -33.36 -9.68
N LYS A 17 -26.66 -33.60 -9.52
CA LYS A 17 -26.06 -33.82 -8.20
C LYS A 17 -26.14 -32.50 -7.47
N SER A 18 -27.05 -32.43 -6.51
CA SER A 18 -27.04 -31.41 -5.47
C SER A 18 -25.83 -31.69 -4.57
N ASP A 19 -24.73 -31.00 -4.82
CA ASP A 19 -23.65 -30.94 -3.86
C ASP A 19 -24.14 -30.04 -2.71
N LYS A 20 -24.54 -30.70 -1.63
CA LYS A 20 -24.69 -30.10 -0.31
C LYS A 20 -23.33 -29.52 0.09
N TYR A 21 -23.12 -28.24 -0.19
CA TYR A 21 -22.12 -27.47 0.54
C TYR A 21 -22.63 -27.30 1.96
N GLY A 22 -22.00 -28.03 2.88
CA GLY A 22 -22.12 -27.75 4.30
C GLY A 22 -21.59 -26.35 4.55
N GLU A 23 -22.49 -25.46 4.98
CA GLU A 23 -22.15 -24.18 5.57
C GLU A 23 -21.34 -24.43 6.85
N CYS A 24 -20.01 -24.38 6.75
CA CYS A 24 -19.18 -24.09 7.91
C CYS A 24 -19.22 -22.58 8.14
N ILE A 25 -20.25 -22.13 8.84
CA ILE A 25 -20.27 -20.82 9.50
C ILE A 25 -19.37 -20.97 10.73
N ASP A 26 -18.13 -20.52 10.61
CA ASP A 26 -17.23 -20.37 11.76
C ASP A 26 -17.53 -19.01 12.41
N GLU A 27 -18.43 -19.02 13.40
CA GLU A 27 -18.80 -17.89 14.26
C GLU A 27 -17.70 -17.56 15.30
N SER A 28 -16.43 -17.60 14.91
CA SER A 28 -15.33 -17.19 15.79
C SER A 28 -15.16 -15.66 15.84
N PHE A 29 -16.20 -14.95 16.25
CA PHE A 29 -16.13 -13.66 16.96
C PHE A 29 -17.47 -13.39 17.67
N GLU A 30 -18.01 -14.37 18.40
CA GLU A 30 -18.93 -14.07 19.49
C GLU A 30 -18.16 -13.51 20.70
N TYR A 31 -18.73 -12.44 21.25
CA TYR A 31 -18.40 -11.83 22.51
C TYR A 31 -18.46 -12.88 23.63
N THR A 32 -17.32 -13.31 24.19
CA THR A 32 -17.34 -14.00 25.48
C THR A 32 -17.57 -12.98 26.59
N ARG A 33 -18.82 -12.94 27.04
CA ARG A 33 -19.26 -12.36 28.30
C ARG A 33 -18.59 -13.11 29.45
N ASN A 34 -18.15 -12.37 30.47
CA ASN A 34 -17.47 -12.82 31.69
C ASN A 34 -18.03 -14.13 32.26
N GLU A 35 -17.14 -15.09 32.55
CA GLU A 35 -17.24 -15.95 33.73
C GLU A 35 -15.85 -16.12 34.35
N GLU A 36 -15.79 -15.79 35.65
CA GLU A 36 -14.68 -16.06 36.56
C GLU A 36 -14.59 -17.56 36.90
N GLU A 37 -13.42 -17.93 37.42
CA GLU A 37 -13.21 -19.06 38.34
C GLU A 37 -13.13 -20.49 37.75
N ASN A 38 -11.90 -20.97 37.50
CA ASN A 38 -11.31 -21.96 38.39
C ASN A 38 -9.84 -22.26 38.07
N ASP A 39 -9.07 -22.28 39.15
CA ASP A 39 -7.67 -22.63 39.26
C ASP A 39 -7.45 -24.14 38.99
N ARG A 40 -6.36 -24.48 38.27
CA ARG A 40 -5.59 -25.73 38.43
C ARG A 40 -4.34 -25.71 37.56
N THR A 41 -3.25 -25.39 38.23
CA THR A 41 -1.87 -25.86 38.03
C THR A 41 -1.67 -26.99 37.02
N ARG A 42 -0.84 -26.74 36.00
CA ARG A 42 0.12 -27.75 35.52
C ARG A 42 1.30 -27.10 34.80
N ASP A 43 2.47 -27.30 35.40
CA ASP A 43 3.79 -27.08 34.82
C ASP A 43 3.95 -27.84 33.50
N ALA A 44 4.45 -27.14 32.48
CA ALA A 44 5.23 -27.72 31.41
C ALA A 44 6.07 -26.61 30.76
N GLY A 45 7.36 -26.58 31.09
CA GLY A 45 8.35 -25.83 30.33
C GLY A 45 8.39 -26.35 28.88
N THR A 46 8.45 -25.45 27.92
CA THR A 46 8.86 -25.79 26.55
C THR A 46 9.48 -24.58 25.86
N GLU A 47 10.47 -24.93 25.05
CA GLU A 47 11.53 -24.13 24.48
C GLU A 47 11.07 -23.11 23.44
N TYR A 48 11.90 -22.08 23.27
CA TYR A 48 11.81 -21.08 22.22
C TYR A 48 12.05 -21.72 20.84
N GLY A 49 10.97 -22.11 20.16
CA GLY A 49 10.97 -22.42 18.73
C GLY A 49 10.86 -21.16 17.88
N GLY A 50 11.98 -20.67 17.34
CA GLY A 50 11.98 -19.64 16.30
C GLY A 50 11.47 -20.22 14.98
N ALA A 51 10.37 -19.69 14.46
CA ALA A 51 9.86 -20.06 13.14
C ALA A 51 10.80 -19.53 12.03
N PRO A 52 11.30 -20.38 11.11
CA PRO A 52 12.09 -19.92 9.97
C PRO A 52 11.20 -19.25 8.92
N TYR A 53 11.58 -18.05 8.50
CA TYR A 53 10.96 -17.35 7.37
C TYR A 53 11.50 -17.94 6.06
N LEU A 54 10.69 -18.76 5.39
CA LEU A 54 10.95 -19.27 4.04
C LEU A 54 10.55 -18.22 2.99
N PHE A 55 11.54 -17.69 2.28
CA PHE A 55 11.39 -17.21 0.91
C PHE A 55 12.41 -17.98 0.07
N GLU A 56 11.95 -19.00 -0.65
CA GLU A 56 12.77 -19.71 -1.63
C GLU A 56 12.94 -18.84 -2.90
N PRO A 57 14.16 -18.71 -3.44
CA PRO A 57 14.35 -18.17 -4.77
C PRO A 57 13.95 -19.21 -5.83
N ARG A 58 13.03 -18.86 -6.73
CA ARG A 58 12.74 -19.66 -7.93
C ARG A 58 13.85 -19.49 -8.95
N THR A 59 14.52 -20.58 -9.30
CA THR A 59 15.29 -20.73 -10.54
C THR A 59 14.36 -21.21 -11.66
N THR A 60 14.48 -20.63 -12.85
CA THR A 60 13.91 -21.21 -14.08
C THR A 60 14.94 -21.17 -15.20
N GLU A 61 14.99 -22.31 -15.91
CA GLU A 61 15.94 -22.74 -16.92
C GLU A 61 15.79 -22.07 -18.31
N SER A 62 16.86 -22.32 -19.09
CA SER A 62 16.97 -22.39 -20.55
C SER A 62 17.19 -21.09 -21.32
N VAL A 63 18.47 -20.85 -21.60
CA VAL A 63 18.99 -19.98 -22.66
C VAL A 63 18.92 -20.77 -23.97
N ARG A 64 18.38 -20.17 -25.04
CA ARG A 64 18.59 -20.63 -26.42
C ARG A 64 19.48 -19.64 -27.14
N ASP A 65 20.47 -20.22 -27.81
CA ASP A 65 21.46 -19.60 -28.69
C ASP A 65 20.83 -18.85 -29.86
N LEU A 66 21.35 -17.65 -30.13
CA LEU A 66 21.41 -17.08 -31.48
C LEU A 66 22.72 -16.31 -31.62
N SER A 67 23.70 -16.96 -32.26
CA SER A 67 24.92 -16.36 -32.78
C SER A 67 24.65 -15.81 -34.19
N GLY A 68 24.86 -14.52 -34.37
CA GLY A 68 24.81 -13.85 -35.67
C GLY A 68 25.88 -12.77 -35.71
N ALA A 69 27.04 -13.11 -36.28
CA ALA A 69 28.16 -12.20 -36.46
C ALA A 69 27.85 -11.19 -37.57
N VAL A 70 28.05 -9.90 -37.29
CA VAL A 70 28.09 -8.84 -38.30
C VAL A 70 29.41 -8.09 -38.13
N LEU A 71 30.25 -8.16 -39.15
CA LEU A 71 31.47 -7.37 -39.31
C LEU A 71 31.13 -6.07 -40.02
N PHE A 72 31.55 -4.92 -39.47
CA PHE A 72 31.83 -3.72 -40.27
C PHE A 72 33.05 -2.98 -39.72
N PRO A 73 33.81 -2.28 -40.59
CA PRO A 73 35.10 -1.70 -40.24
C PRO A 73 35.05 -0.17 -39.99
N HIS A 74 36.17 0.28 -39.44
CA HIS A 74 36.80 1.61 -39.55
C HIS A 74 36.48 2.76 -38.57
N SER A 75 37.57 3.13 -37.88
CA SER A 75 38.12 4.46 -37.60
C SER A 75 37.29 5.47 -36.81
N VAL A 76 37.82 5.84 -35.65
CA VAL A 76 37.44 7.00 -34.82
C VAL A 76 38.64 7.94 -34.75
N PRO A 77 38.48 9.26 -34.95
CA PRO A 77 39.42 10.25 -34.44
C PRO A 77 39.08 10.61 -33.00
N GLU A 78 40.14 10.65 -32.19
CA GLU A 78 40.18 11.17 -30.83
C GLU A 78 39.77 12.65 -30.81
N ASP A 79 38.88 13.03 -29.89
CA ASP A 79 39.09 14.16 -28.96
C ASP A 79 37.80 14.49 -28.18
N CYS A 80 38.02 15.14 -27.02
CA CYS A 80 37.05 15.67 -26.05
C CYS A 80 36.64 14.74 -24.88
N VAL A 81 37.54 14.66 -23.91
CA VAL A 81 37.22 14.47 -22.49
C VAL A 81 36.52 15.74 -21.97
N PRO A 82 35.42 15.61 -21.20
CA PRO A 82 35.36 16.40 -19.98
C PRO A 82 35.07 15.53 -18.75
N SER A 83 35.95 15.74 -17.78
CA SER A 83 35.84 15.51 -16.36
C SER A 83 34.43 15.71 -15.78
N CYS A 84 33.84 14.64 -15.28
CA CYS A 84 32.82 14.67 -14.22
C CYS A 84 32.83 13.33 -13.47
N TRP A 85 33.83 13.17 -12.61
CA TRP A 85 33.87 12.16 -11.55
C TRP A 85 33.98 12.93 -10.22
N PHE A 86 33.32 12.42 -9.17
CA PHE A 86 33.08 13.00 -7.82
C PHE A 86 31.77 13.78 -7.62
N SER A 87 30.69 13.02 -7.47
CA SER A 87 29.61 13.31 -6.51
C SER A 87 28.90 12.00 -6.19
N MET A 88 29.46 11.24 -5.26
CA MET A 88 28.81 10.08 -4.67
C MET A 88 28.60 10.33 -3.18
N MET A 89 27.35 10.15 -2.77
CA MET A 89 26.77 10.28 -1.43
C MET A 89 26.22 11.67 -1.06
N PRO A 90 24.87 11.77 -1.02
CA PRO A 90 24.18 12.40 0.08
C PRO A 90 23.49 11.32 0.94
N PRO A 91 23.50 11.46 2.27
CA PRO A 91 22.89 10.49 3.18
C PRO A 91 21.36 10.61 3.11
N THR A 92 20.67 9.51 2.83
CA THR A 92 19.21 9.47 2.68
C THR A 92 18.50 9.32 4.02
N CYS A 93 17.62 10.28 4.33
CA CYS A 93 16.41 10.29 5.18
C CYS A 93 16.41 9.73 6.63
N PHE A 94 17.35 8.89 7.05
CA PHE A 94 17.47 8.46 8.46
C PHE A 94 18.56 9.26 9.20
N ALA A 95 19.64 9.65 8.51
CA ALA A 95 20.70 10.48 9.09
C ALA A 95 20.30 11.97 9.25
N SER A 96 19.42 12.50 8.39
CA SER A 96 18.92 13.88 8.51
C SER A 96 17.98 14.10 9.69
N LEU A 97 17.56 13.03 10.39
CA LEU A 97 16.82 13.11 11.67
C LEU A 97 17.75 13.25 12.88
N LEU A 98 19.07 13.04 12.71
CA LEU A 98 20.07 13.10 13.79
C LEU A 98 20.96 14.34 13.72
N TYR A 99 20.75 15.24 12.76
CA TYR A 99 21.51 16.49 12.63
C TYR A 99 20.54 17.67 12.39
N THR A 100 19.93 18.16 13.48
CA THR A 100 19.45 19.54 13.53
C THR A 100 20.62 20.42 13.90
N LYS A 101 21.07 21.23 12.94
CA LYS A 101 22.18 22.17 13.09
C LYS A 101 21.64 23.44 13.76
N ASP A 102 21.52 23.41 15.09
CA ASP A 102 21.49 24.61 15.93
C ASP A 102 22.67 24.53 16.89
N SER A 103 23.75 25.20 16.49
CA SER A 103 25.00 25.29 17.24
C SER A 103 24.91 26.44 18.25
N SER A 104 24.25 26.20 19.38
CA SER A 104 24.44 26.99 20.61
C SER A 104 23.85 26.27 21.83
N ASN A 105 24.45 25.13 22.21
CA ASN A 105 24.50 24.65 23.59
C ASN A 105 25.38 23.39 23.67
N CYS A 106 26.68 23.59 23.95
CA CYS A 106 27.59 22.51 24.28
C CYS A 106 27.34 22.06 25.73
N GLY A 107 26.52 21.03 25.90
CA GLY A 107 26.29 20.39 27.20
C GLY A 107 25.33 19.21 27.14
N LEU A 108 25.56 18.24 26.23
CA LEU A 108 24.61 17.13 26.05
C LEU A 108 25.21 15.78 25.62
N TYR A 109 26.50 15.54 25.86
CA TYR A 109 27.15 14.26 25.52
C TYR A 109 27.41 13.31 26.70
N THR A 110 27.12 13.72 27.94
CA THR A 110 27.26 12.86 29.13
C THR A 110 25.94 12.31 29.67
N SER A 111 24.77 12.77 29.20
CA SER A 111 23.48 12.38 29.79
C SER A 111 22.81 11.13 29.17
N LEU A 112 23.31 10.59 28.05
CA LEU A 112 22.67 9.46 27.36
C LEU A 112 23.06 8.08 27.92
N CYS A 113 24.16 7.99 28.67
CA CYS A 113 24.51 6.75 29.38
C CYS A 113 23.86 6.66 30.78
N ASP A 114 23.56 7.78 31.43
CA ASP A 114 22.99 7.77 32.79
C ASP A 114 21.48 7.53 32.83
N VAL A 115 20.75 7.80 31.73
CA VAL A 115 19.29 7.55 31.64
C VAL A 115 18.95 6.05 31.53
N VAL A 116 19.93 5.18 31.24
CA VAL A 116 19.70 3.73 31.13
C VAL A 116 19.84 2.99 32.47
N MET A 117 20.36 3.63 33.54
CA MET A 117 20.78 2.92 34.75
C MET A 117 20.13 3.37 36.07
N PHE A 118 19.23 4.35 36.11
CA PHE A 118 18.57 4.78 37.35
C PHE A 118 17.03 4.64 37.30
N GLY A 119 16.50 3.61 37.99
CA GLY A 119 15.06 3.46 38.27
C GLY A 119 14.48 2.04 38.11
N THR A 120 15.11 1.00 38.66
CA THR A 120 14.78 -0.41 38.36
C THR A 120 13.70 -1.08 39.22
N THR A 121 12.99 -0.39 40.11
CA THR A 121 12.16 -1.09 41.11
C THR A 121 10.68 -1.31 40.77
N ASN A 122 10.16 -0.91 39.61
CA ASN A 122 8.76 -1.25 39.20
C ASN A 122 8.53 -1.50 37.69
N PHE A 123 9.59 -1.67 36.89
CA PHE A 123 9.51 -1.67 35.42
C PHE A 123 9.47 -3.03 34.72
N THR A 124 9.22 -4.14 35.43
CA THR A 124 9.00 -5.46 34.79
C THR A 124 7.57 -5.65 34.29
N ARG A 125 6.94 -4.61 33.73
CA ARG A 125 5.78 -4.84 32.85
C ARG A 125 6.28 -5.59 31.61
N ILE A 126 5.76 -6.79 31.41
CA ILE A 126 6.12 -7.67 30.29
C ILE A 126 5.76 -6.95 28.97
N MET A 127 6.75 -6.37 28.30
CA MET A 127 6.59 -5.83 26.96
C MET A 127 6.43 -6.97 25.96
N ALA A 128 5.35 -6.97 25.19
CA ALA A 128 5.13 -7.97 24.17
C ALA A 128 6.05 -7.71 22.95
N ILE A 129 6.22 -6.44 22.56
CA ILE A 129 7.24 -6.03 21.59
C ILE A 129 8.54 -5.66 22.31
N ARG A 130 9.48 -6.60 22.34
CA ARG A 130 10.80 -6.39 22.96
C ARG A 130 11.73 -5.55 22.06
N PRO A 131 12.50 -4.59 22.61
CA PRO A 131 13.47 -3.82 21.84
C PRO A 131 14.52 -4.68 21.14
N LEU A 132 15.07 -5.70 21.82
CA LEU A 132 16.10 -6.57 21.27
C LEU A 132 15.61 -7.35 20.04
N ASP A 133 14.41 -7.92 20.10
CA ASP A 133 13.81 -8.66 18.97
C ASP A 133 13.51 -7.73 17.79
N THR A 134 13.13 -6.48 18.09
CA THR A 134 12.92 -5.43 17.09
C THR A 134 14.23 -5.06 16.41
N ALA A 135 15.30 -4.85 17.19
CA ALA A 135 16.63 -4.57 16.67
C ALA A 135 17.13 -5.72 15.78
N LYS A 136 17.01 -6.98 16.23
CA LYS A 136 17.37 -8.16 15.43
C LYS A 136 16.64 -8.21 14.09
N LEU A 137 15.32 -7.99 14.09
CA LEU A 137 14.52 -7.95 12.87
C LEU A 137 14.98 -6.84 11.92
N LEU A 138 15.16 -5.62 12.43
CA LEU A 138 15.54 -4.46 11.64
C LEU A 138 16.95 -4.60 11.08
N ILE A 139 17.92 -5.05 11.89
CA ILE A 139 19.29 -5.31 11.46
C ILE A 139 19.30 -6.37 10.35
N GLY A 140 18.60 -7.49 10.53
CA GLY A 140 18.51 -8.53 9.49
C GLY A 140 17.97 -8.01 8.16
N ARG A 141 16.89 -7.22 8.20
CA ARG A 141 16.31 -6.58 7.01
C ARG A 141 17.25 -5.53 6.39
N ALA A 142 17.94 -4.75 7.22
CA ALA A 142 18.88 -3.73 6.78
C ALA A 142 20.10 -4.36 6.11
N THR A 143 20.67 -5.42 6.70
CA THR A 143 21.77 -6.20 6.12
C THR A 143 21.37 -6.79 4.77
N ALA A 144 20.20 -7.44 4.68
CA ALA A 144 19.72 -7.98 3.41
C ALA A 144 19.54 -6.90 2.33
N LYS A 145 18.97 -5.74 2.69
CA LYS A 145 18.83 -4.61 1.76
C LYS A 145 20.19 -4.01 1.39
N GLY A 146 21.13 -3.92 2.32
CA GLY A 146 22.49 -3.44 2.09
C GLY A 146 23.23 -4.31 1.07
N ILE A 147 23.21 -5.63 1.26
CA ILE A 147 23.77 -6.60 0.31
C ILE A 147 23.13 -6.43 -1.08
N PHE A 148 21.80 -6.34 -1.14
CA PHE A 148 21.10 -6.13 -2.40
C PHE A 148 21.51 -4.83 -3.10
N LEU A 149 21.67 -3.72 -2.36
CA LEU A 149 22.10 -2.44 -2.93
C LEU A 149 23.53 -2.51 -3.47
N ILE A 150 24.43 -3.25 -2.82
CA ILE A 150 25.79 -3.51 -3.32
C ILE A 150 25.73 -4.32 -4.63
N LEU A 151 24.97 -5.41 -4.67
CA LEU A 151 24.79 -6.21 -5.89
C LEU A 151 24.20 -5.38 -7.04
N ARG A 152 23.20 -4.56 -6.74
CA ARG A 152 22.59 -3.64 -7.69
C ARG A 152 23.58 -2.58 -8.19
N PHE A 153 24.45 -2.06 -7.32
CA PHE A 153 25.49 -1.12 -7.71
C PHE A 153 26.48 -1.76 -8.69
N ILE A 154 26.98 -2.96 -8.36
CA ILE A 154 27.85 -3.76 -9.24
C ILE A 154 27.17 -4.01 -10.59
N TRP A 155 25.91 -4.44 -10.57
CA TRP A 155 25.12 -4.68 -11.78
C TRP A 155 24.99 -3.42 -12.65
N ASN A 156 24.72 -2.26 -12.05
CA ASN A 156 24.60 -1.01 -12.79
C ASN A 156 25.92 -0.62 -13.47
N ILE A 157 27.09 -0.93 -12.88
CA ILE A 157 28.39 -0.72 -13.53
C ILE A 157 28.47 -1.58 -14.80
N PHE A 158 28.20 -2.88 -14.69
CA PHE A 158 28.20 -3.79 -15.84
C PHE A 158 27.20 -3.36 -16.91
N GLN A 159 26.00 -3.00 -16.51
CA GLN A 159 24.95 -2.52 -17.41
C GLN A 159 25.37 -1.23 -18.13
N THR A 160 26.01 -0.29 -17.42
CA THR A 160 26.50 0.97 -18.01
C THR A 160 27.58 0.71 -19.05
N ILE A 161 28.53 -0.19 -18.75
CA ILE A 161 29.59 -0.60 -19.69
C ILE A 161 28.97 -1.28 -20.92
N SER A 162 28.08 -2.25 -20.68
CA SER A 162 27.35 -2.96 -21.74
C SER A 162 26.58 -1.98 -22.64
N TRP A 163 25.82 -1.05 -22.07
CA TRP A 163 25.07 -0.07 -22.85
C TRP A 163 25.95 0.87 -23.66
N LYS A 164 27.14 1.21 -23.16
CA LYS A 164 28.12 1.99 -23.91
C LYS A 164 28.68 1.18 -25.08
N MET A 165 28.99 -0.10 -24.87
CA MET A 165 29.51 -0.99 -25.92
C MET A 165 28.48 -1.27 -27.01
N PHE A 166 27.19 -1.35 -26.66
CA PHE A 166 26.10 -1.67 -27.59
C PHE A 166 25.32 -0.43 -28.10
N GLY A 167 25.77 0.79 -27.82
CA GLY A 167 25.14 2.02 -28.30
C GLY A 167 23.74 2.34 -27.72
N ILE A 168 23.29 1.63 -26.68
CA ILE A 168 21.98 1.86 -26.04
C ILE A 168 21.92 3.28 -25.43
N GLN A 169 23.04 3.76 -24.87
CA GLN A 169 23.12 5.13 -24.34
C GLN A 169 22.91 6.19 -25.42
N ASP A 170 23.35 5.91 -26.64
CA ASP A 170 23.25 6.86 -27.74
C ASP A 170 21.81 7.00 -28.19
N VAL A 171 21.03 5.92 -28.22
CA VAL A 171 19.57 5.97 -28.48
C VAL A 171 18.86 6.84 -27.45
N SER A 172 19.17 6.69 -26.15
CA SER A 172 18.57 7.52 -25.11
C SER A 172 18.94 9.00 -25.25
N LYS A 173 20.21 9.30 -25.56
CA LYS A 173 20.69 10.68 -25.74
C LYS A 173 20.08 11.32 -26.98
N ILE A 174 20.04 10.60 -28.09
CA ILE A 174 19.45 11.06 -29.35
C ILE A 174 17.96 11.29 -29.17
N SER A 175 17.23 10.38 -28.52
CA SER A 175 15.81 10.56 -28.21
C SER A 175 15.54 11.82 -27.39
N ASN A 176 16.38 12.09 -26.39
CA ASN A 176 16.26 13.28 -25.55
C ASN A 176 16.61 14.57 -26.32
N ALA A 177 17.64 14.53 -27.17
CA ALA A 177 18.10 15.69 -27.95
C ALA A 177 17.12 16.05 -29.08
N THR A 178 16.60 15.05 -29.79
CA THR A 178 15.76 15.28 -30.96
C THR A 178 14.31 15.59 -30.62
N LYS A 179 13.85 15.25 -29.40
CA LYS A 179 12.43 15.30 -28.99
C LYS A 179 11.46 14.61 -29.98
N SER A 180 11.97 13.89 -30.97
CA SER A 180 11.18 13.49 -32.16
C SER A 180 10.55 12.12 -32.00
N LYS A 181 10.91 11.38 -30.94
CA LYS A 181 10.25 10.11 -30.59
C LYS A 181 10.28 9.97 -29.08
N HIS A 182 9.19 10.36 -28.44
CA HIS A 182 8.98 10.12 -27.03
C HIS A 182 8.88 8.61 -26.81
N VAL A 183 9.81 8.01 -26.08
CA VAL A 183 9.87 6.56 -25.86
C VAL A 183 9.83 6.26 -24.37
N ALA A 184 9.01 5.28 -23.99
CA ALA A 184 9.08 4.66 -22.68
C ALA A 184 10.11 3.53 -22.72
N GLN A 185 10.78 3.28 -21.59
CA GLN A 185 11.77 2.22 -21.48
C GLN A 185 11.15 1.01 -20.78
N ALA A 186 11.14 -0.14 -21.45
CA ALA A 186 10.81 -1.42 -20.84
C ALA A 186 12.07 -2.00 -20.17
N LEU A 187 11.92 -2.36 -18.90
CA LEU A 187 12.98 -2.87 -18.04
C LEU A 187 12.59 -4.22 -17.45
N ARG A 188 13.23 -5.30 -17.89
CA ARG A 188 13.02 -6.64 -17.34
C ARG A 188 13.51 -6.70 -15.90
N ILE A 189 12.67 -7.20 -14.99
CA ILE A 189 13.03 -7.37 -13.58
C ILE A 189 13.84 -8.65 -13.43
N LEU A 190 15.06 -8.53 -12.91
CA LEU A 190 15.94 -9.66 -12.60
C LEU A 190 15.85 -10.06 -11.13
N ALA A 191 15.80 -9.08 -10.23
CA ALA A 191 15.66 -9.31 -8.80
C ALA A 191 14.93 -8.16 -8.13
N VAL A 192 14.23 -8.48 -7.04
CA VAL A 192 13.49 -7.52 -6.21
C VAL A 192 13.92 -7.70 -4.77
N ASN A 193 14.21 -6.59 -4.09
CA ASN A 193 14.36 -6.60 -2.64
C ASN A 193 13.85 -5.29 -2.06
N LYS A 194 12.87 -5.41 -1.17
CA LYS A 194 12.27 -4.29 -0.46
C LYS A 194 12.45 -4.47 1.03
N PHE A 195 12.93 -3.43 1.71
CA PHE A 195 13.11 -3.43 3.16
C PHE A 195 11.78 -3.64 3.90
N CYS A 196 10.75 -2.90 3.49
CA CYS A 196 9.40 -3.00 4.06
C CYS A 196 8.37 -2.55 3.02
N PHE A 197 7.30 -3.34 2.83
CA PHE A 197 6.26 -3.07 1.83
C PHE A 197 5.42 -1.81 2.11
N SER A 198 5.40 -1.33 3.35
CA SER A 198 4.74 -0.07 3.70
C SER A 198 5.51 1.18 3.26
N LEU A 199 6.81 1.05 2.97
CA LEU A 199 7.60 2.16 2.44
C LEU A 199 7.30 2.37 0.96
N LEU A 200 7.42 3.63 0.51
CA LEU A 200 7.20 3.98 -0.89
C LEU A 200 8.09 3.12 -1.82
N PRO A 201 7.56 2.61 -2.93
CA PRO A 201 8.36 1.98 -3.97
C PRO A 201 9.37 2.96 -4.58
N SER A 202 10.50 2.43 -5.02
CA SER A 202 11.47 3.17 -5.83
C SER A 202 12.11 2.21 -6.83
N LEU A 203 12.66 2.75 -7.93
CA LEU A 203 13.53 1.97 -8.81
C LEU A 203 14.68 1.32 -8.02
N ARG A 204 15.06 1.94 -6.88
CA ARG A 204 15.74 1.43 -5.65
C ARG A 204 15.61 -0.06 -5.31
N ASP A 205 14.40 -0.58 -5.53
CA ASP A 205 13.98 -1.89 -5.05
C ASP A 205 14.21 -3.01 -6.07
N PHE A 206 14.71 -2.68 -7.27
CA PHE A 206 14.83 -3.60 -8.39
C PHE A 206 16.25 -3.65 -8.97
N ILE A 207 16.71 -4.84 -9.31
CA ILE A 207 17.78 -5.04 -10.29
C ILE A 207 17.08 -5.31 -11.62
N VAL A 208 17.40 -4.52 -12.64
CA VAL A 208 16.69 -4.52 -13.92
C VAL A 208 17.68 -4.59 -15.08
N LEU A 209 17.21 -5.15 -16.19
CA LEU A 209 17.90 -5.14 -17.47
C LEU A 209 17.03 -4.38 -18.48
N HIS A 210 17.63 -3.53 -19.30
CA HIS A 210 16.88 -2.94 -20.41
C HIS A 210 16.49 -4.01 -21.41
N ASP A 211 15.22 -4.01 -21.77
CA ASP A 211 14.64 -4.93 -22.73
C ASP A 211 14.50 -4.22 -24.08
N GLU A 212 13.69 -3.16 -24.13
CA GLU A 212 13.39 -2.42 -25.35
C GLU A 212 12.87 -1.00 -25.04
N TYR A 213 12.84 -0.16 -26.08
CA TYR A 213 12.11 1.10 -26.08
C TYR A 213 10.74 0.87 -26.72
N ILE A 214 9.68 1.35 -26.06
CA ILE A 214 8.30 1.16 -26.50
C ILE A 214 7.58 2.49 -26.61
N ASP A 215 6.49 2.47 -27.39
CA ASP A 215 5.58 3.61 -27.49
C ASP A 215 4.92 3.89 -26.14
N PRO A 216 4.87 5.15 -25.65
CA PRO A 216 4.22 5.48 -24.39
C PRO A 216 2.73 5.06 -24.32
N ASP A 217 2.01 5.02 -25.45
CA ASP A 217 0.62 4.54 -25.50
C ASP A 217 0.49 3.05 -25.20
N TYR A 218 1.61 2.30 -25.17
CA TYR A 218 1.60 0.92 -24.70
C TYR A 218 0.92 0.77 -23.34
N VAL A 219 1.11 1.71 -22.40
CA VAL A 219 0.56 1.58 -21.03
C VAL A 219 -0.96 1.74 -20.98
N ILE A 220 -1.55 2.45 -21.95
CA ILE A 220 -3.02 2.61 -22.05
C ILE A 220 -3.65 1.54 -22.92
N ASN A 221 -2.90 0.95 -23.84
CA ASN A 221 -3.36 -0.08 -24.77
C ASN A 221 -3.35 -1.50 -24.18
N ASN A 222 -2.81 -1.70 -22.98
CA ASN A 222 -2.61 -3.01 -22.37
C ASN A 222 -3.13 -3.07 -20.93
N ASP A 223 -4.10 -3.95 -20.68
CA ASP A 223 -4.75 -4.12 -19.38
C ASP A 223 -3.83 -4.71 -18.31
N HIS A 224 -2.81 -5.48 -18.73
CA HIS A 224 -1.82 -6.08 -17.82
C HIS A 224 -0.74 -5.09 -17.38
N VAL A 225 -0.85 -3.81 -17.74
CA VAL A 225 0.03 -2.72 -17.32
C VAL A 225 -0.71 -1.84 -16.32
N THR A 226 -0.11 -1.57 -15.15
CA THR A 226 -0.73 -0.72 -14.12
C THR A 226 0.28 0.26 -13.55
N LEU A 227 -0.13 1.51 -13.35
CA LEU A 227 0.71 2.55 -12.75
C LEU A 227 1.11 2.15 -11.32
N PHE A 228 2.41 2.07 -11.08
CA PHE A 228 2.97 1.51 -9.86
C PHE A 228 3.40 2.59 -8.87
N PHE A 229 4.29 3.49 -9.29
CA PHE A 229 4.74 4.61 -8.46
C PHE A 229 5.30 5.73 -9.34
N LEU A 230 5.41 6.92 -8.75
CA LEU A 230 6.15 8.04 -9.32
C LEU A 230 7.50 8.11 -8.60
N ASP A 231 8.59 8.22 -9.33
CA ASP A 231 9.94 8.38 -8.77
C ASP A 231 10.35 9.86 -8.85
N PRO A 232 10.09 10.67 -7.80
CA PRO A 232 10.37 12.10 -7.84
C PRO A 232 11.86 12.42 -7.97
N HIS A 233 12.76 11.48 -7.63
CA HIS A 233 14.20 11.72 -7.77
C HIS A 233 14.67 11.65 -9.22
N ARG A 234 13.90 10.99 -10.09
CA ARG A 234 14.21 10.80 -11.51
C ARG A 234 13.21 11.46 -12.43
N ASP A 235 12.16 12.06 -11.86
CA ASP A 235 11.04 12.66 -12.58
C ASP A 235 10.41 11.71 -13.60
N VAL A 236 10.13 10.46 -13.16
CA VAL A 236 9.53 9.42 -14.00
C VAL A 236 8.28 8.81 -13.37
N ALA A 237 7.32 8.41 -14.21
CA ALA A 237 6.26 7.49 -13.87
C ALA A 237 6.69 6.05 -14.18
N VAL A 238 6.44 5.14 -13.25
CA VAL A 238 6.80 3.72 -13.37
C VAL A 238 5.54 2.88 -13.34
N PHE A 239 5.38 2.02 -14.34
CA PHE A 239 4.30 1.05 -14.45
C PHE A 239 4.86 -0.36 -14.25
N GLY A 240 4.09 -1.23 -13.61
CA GLY A 240 4.37 -2.66 -13.57
C GLY A 240 3.60 -3.36 -14.69
N GLU A 241 4.28 -4.25 -15.40
CA GLU A 241 3.70 -5.07 -16.46
C GLU A 241 3.65 -6.53 -16.02
N GLY A 242 2.45 -7.11 -15.98
CA GLY A 242 2.19 -8.51 -15.63
C GLY A 242 2.25 -9.44 -16.84
N ARG A 243 1.72 -10.65 -16.70
CA ARG A 243 1.48 -11.52 -17.86
C ARG A 243 0.28 -11.01 -18.66
N PRO A 244 0.20 -11.23 -19.99
CA PRO A 244 -1.00 -10.93 -20.76
C PRO A 244 -2.26 -11.53 -20.10
N GLY A 245 -3.31 -10.73 -19.98
CA GLY A 245 -4.55 -11.09 -19.29
C GLY A 245 -4.54 -10.98 -17.76
N GLN A 246 -3.39 -10.72 -17.13
CA GLN A 246 -3.30 -10.54 -15.68
C GLN A 246 -3.70 -9.12 -15.26
N LEU A 247 -4.77 -8.99 -14.50
CA LEU A 247 -5.22 -7.71 -13.95
C LEU A 247 -4.53 -7.42 -12.61
N LEU A 248 -3.41 -6.68 -12.66
CA LEU A 248 -2.57 -6.43 -11.46
C LEU A 248 -3.27 -5.63 -10.36
N TRP A 249 -4.36 -4.94 -10.67
CA TRP A 249 -5.17 -4.20 -9.69
C TRP A 249 -6.22 -5.07 -8.98
N HIS A 250 -6.55 -6.24 -9.53
CA HIS A 250 -7.58 -7.14 -9.00
C HIS A 250 -7.09 -7.90 -7.76
N SER A 251 -7.97 -8.10 -6.77
CA SER A 251 -7.62 -8.73 -5.49
C SER A 251 -7.17 -10.20 -5.58
N ASP A 252 -7.43 -10.87 -6.70
CA ASP A 252 -6.91 -12.22 -6.96
C ASP A 252 -5.38 -12.25 -7.10
N CYS A 253 -4.76 -11.14 -7.50
CA CYS A 253 -3.30 -11.04 -7.54
C CYS A 253 -2.73 -10.70 -6.15
N ASP A 254 -3.29 -9.68 -5.49
CA ASP A 254 -3.08 -9.33 -4.08
C ASP A 254 -4.14 -8.29 -3.67
N SER A 255 -4.54 -8.31 -2.41
CA SER A 255 -5.45 -7.32 -1.81
C SER A 255 -5.00 -5.85 -1.87
N HIS A 256 -3.72 -5.59 -2.15
CA HIS A 256 -3.15 -4.26 -2.32
C HIS A 256 -2.41 -4.17 -3.68
N VAL A 257 -2.76 -3.18 -4.51
CA VAL A 257 -2.20 -3.06 -5.88
C VAL A 257 -0.67 -2.98 -5.87
N THR A 258 -0.11 -2.31 -4.87
CA THR A 258 1.35 -2.19 -4.70
C THR A 258 2.02 -3.54 -4.46
N ASN A 259 1.43 -4.39 -3.63
CA ASN A 259 1.97 -5.72 -3.35
C ASN A 259 1.84 -6.63 -4.57
N SER A 260 0.69 -6.57 -5.25
CA SER A 260 0.48 -7.27 -6.51
C SER A 260 1.55 -6.89 -7.52
N LEU A 261 1.83 -5.59 -7.70
CA LEU A 261 2.85 -5.10 -8.62
C LEU A 261 4.26 -5.56 -8.24
N PHE A 262 4.63 -5.59 -6.95
CA PHE A 262 5.92 -6.14 -6.53
C PHE A 262 6.06 -7.65 -6.82
N LYS A 263 5.00 -8.42 -6.59
CA LYS A 263 5.03 -9.89 -6.72
C LYS A 263 4.94 -10.35 -8.18
N ASN A 264 4.12 -9.67 -8.98
CA ASN A 264 3.65 -10.19 -10.25
C ASN A 264 4.26 -9.50 -11.48
N SER A 265 4.83 -8.30 -11.34
CA SER A 265 5.45 -7.61 -12.48
C SER A 265 6.62 -8.41 -13.04
N LYS A 266 6.69 -8.48 -14.38
CA LYS A 266 7.79 -9.07 -15.16
C LYS A 266 8.71 -8.01 -15.74
N ARG A 267 8.12 -6.88 -16.13
CA ARG A 267 8.84 -5.68 -16.57
C ARG A 267 8.33 -4.45 -15.82
N LEU A 268 9.19 -3.46 -15.74
CA LEU A 268 8.82 -2.10 -15.39
C LEU A 268 8.84 -1.25 -16.65
N ILE A 269 7.78 -0.51 -16.90
CA ILE A 269 7.76 0.50 -17.97
C ILE A 269 8.03 1.84 -17.31
N VAL A 270 9.14 2.47 -17.68
CA VAL A 270 9.58 3.76 -17.14
C VAL A 270 9.40 4.84 -18.19
N MET A 271 8.64 5.87 -17.86
CA MET A 271 8.41 7.02 -18.73
C MET A 271 8.64 8.33 -17.99
N GLN A 272 9.12 9.35 -18.69
CA GLN A 272 9.27 10.69 -18.12
C GLN A 272 7.92 11.26 -17.70
N MET A 273 7.90 12.09 -16.65
CA MET A 273 6.66 12.67 -16.13
C MET A 273 5.93 13.54 -17.15
N ASP A 274 6.65 14.28 -17.99
CA ASP A 274 6.05 15.07 -19.07
C ASP A 274 5.30 14.18 -20.07
N GLU A 275 5.89 13.05 -20.46
CA GLU A 275 5.25 12.04 -21.30
C GLU A 275 4.06 11.39 -20.62
N PHE A 276 4.18 11.06 -19.33
CA PHE A 276 3.07 10.55 -18.55
C PHE A 276 1.87 11.50 -18.55
N HIS A 277 2.12 12.81 -18.39
CA HIS A 277 1.07 13.82 -18.48
C HIS A 277 0.46 13.91 -19.89
N LYS A 278 1.27 13.83 -20.95
CA LYS A 278 0.76 13.82 -22.34
C LYS A 278 -0.09 12.59 -22.64
N VAL A 279 0.36 11.39 -22.24
CA VAL A 279 -0.40 10.13 -22.36
C VAL A 279 -1.73 10.26 -21.62
N SER A 280 -1.69 10.73 -20.38
CA SER A 280 -2.90 10.90 -19.56
C SER A 280 -3.83 11.99 -20.10
N ALA A 281 -3.30 13.00 -20.80
CA ALA A 281 -4.10 14.06 -21.41
C ALA A 281 -4.99 13.56 -22.55
N ARG A 282 -4.58 12.48 -23.25
CA ARG A 282 -5.36 11.82 -24.31
C ARG A 282 -6.53 11.00 -23.79
N LEU A 283 -6.47 10.56 -22.53
CA LEU A 283 -7.55 9.82 -21.90
C LEU A 283 -8.74 10.74 -21.56
N PRO A 284 -9.98 10.26 -21.69
CA PRO A 284 -11.15 11.04 -21.31
C PRO A 284 -11.19 11.25 -19.79
N ASN A 285 -11.85 12.33 -19.35
CA ASN A 285 -12.24 12.44 -17.95
C ASN A 285 -13.24 11.31 -17.61
N PRO A 286 -13.25 10.82 -16.35
CA PRO A 286 -14.28 9.87 -15.93
C PRO A 286 -15.66 10.49 -16.07
N ASN A 287 -16.55 9.80 -16.78
CA ASN A 287 -17.97 10.14 -16.94
C ASN A 287 -18.89 9.27 -16.07
N LYS A 288 -18.30 8.32 -15.33
CA LYS A 288 -18.95 7.43 -14.39
C LYS A 288 -18.57 7.81 -12.96
N PRO A 289 -19.32 7.35 -11.94
CA PRO A 289 -18.98 7.59 -10.54
C PRO A 289 -17.51 7.31 -10.22
N LEU A 290 -16.84 8.31 -9.66
CA LEU A 290 -15.51 8.20 -9.07
C LEU A 290 -15.69 8.26 -7.56
N VAL A 291 -15.29 7.21 -6.85
CA VAL A 291 -15.42 7.09 -5.40
C VAL A 291 -14.05 7.15 -4.76
N ILE A 292 -13.89 7.94 -3.69
CA ILE A 292 -12.67 7.94 -2.87
C ILE A 292 -12.95 7.34 -1.50
N LEU A 293 -12.11 6.40 -1.07
CA LEU A 293 -12.24 5.73 0.22
C LEU A 293 -11.00 5.96 1.09
N GLY A 294 -11.15 6.84 2.08
CA GLY A 294 -10.21 6.98 3.19
C GLY A 294 -10.45 5.91 4.25
N ASN A 295 -9.46 5.70 5.11
CA ASN A 295 -9.60 4.70 6.16
C ASN A 295 -8.67 4.92 7.35
N THR A 296 -9.14 4.53 8.54
CA THR A 296 -8.28 4.24 9.69
C THR A 296 -7.51 2.95 9.40
N ALA A 297 -6.23 2.86 9.73
CA ALA A 297 -5.49 1.63 9.46
C ALA A 297 -6.17 0.44 10.17
N ARG A 298 -6.28 -0.72 9.51
CA ARG A 298 -6.88 -1.96 10.07
C ARG A 298 -8.37 -1.90 10.42
N CYS A 299 -9.13 -1.04 9.75
CA CYS A 299 -10.59 -0.94 9.90
C CYS A 299 -11.41 -1.79 8.89
N GLY A 300 -10.80 -2.70 8.13
CA GLY A 300 -11.52 -3.48 7.10
C GLY A 300 -11.68 -2.80 5.74
N SER A 301 -10.89 -1.76 5.44
CA SER A 301 -10.96 -1.04 4.15
C SER A 301 -10.66 -1.93 2.93
N THR A 302 -9.91 -3.01 3.11
CA THR A 302 -9.70 -4.02 2.06
C THR A 302 -11.00 -4.76 1.71
N LEU A 303 -11.80 -5.15 2.71
CA LEU A 303 -13.11 -5.76 2.48
C LEU A 303 -14.01 -4.78 1.73
N LEU A 304 -14.09 -3.52 2.19
CA LEU A 304 -14.91 -2.51 1.52
C LEU A 304 -14.45 -2.26 0.08
N THR A 305 -13.15 -2.28 -0.20
CA THR A 305 -12.66 -2.20 -1.59
C THR A 305 -13.13 -3.38 -2.44
N GLN A 306 -13.18 -4.58 -1.86
CA GLN A 306 -13.66 -5.78 -2.55
C GLN A 306 -15.17 -5.82 -2.75
N ILE A 307 -15.97 -5.14 -1.92
CA ILE A 307 -17.42 -4.98 -2.16
C ILE A 307 -17.65 -4.32 -3.52
N PHE A 308 -16.86 -3.29 -3.87
CA PHE A 308 -16.92 -2.67 -5.19
C PHE A 308 -16.34 -3.58 -6.28
N GLU A 309 -15.17 -4.18 -6.03
CA GLU A 309 -14.48 -5.05 -7.00
C GLU A 309 -15.34 -6.26 -7.44
N CYS A 310 -16.00 -6.94 -6.50
CA CYS A 310 -16.79 -8.15 -6.74
C CYS A 310 -17.96 -7.95 -7.72
N THR A 311 -18.35 -6.70 -7.98
CA THR A 311 -19.35 -6.39 -9.01
C THR A 311 -18.87 -6.73 -10.43
N ASN A 312 -17.56 -6.87 -10.65
CA ASN A 312 -16.93 -6.98 -11.97
C ASN A 312 -17.30 -5.84 -12.94
N LYS A 313 -17.84 -4.74 -12.40
CA LYS A 313 -18.24 -3.54 -13.14
C LYS A 313 -17.57 -2.28 -12.59
N ILE A 314 -16.88 -2.36 -11.45
CA ILE A 314 -16.23 -1.22 -10.82
C ILE A 314 -14.73 -1.48 -10.68
N MET A 315 -13.92 -0.65 -11.31
CA MET A 315 -12.46 -0.73 -11.17
C MET A 315 -12.05 -0.23 -9.79
N SER A 316 -11.45 -1.09 -8.98
CA SER A 316 -11.19 -0.80 -7.56
C SER A 316 -9.70 -0.90 -7.25
N TYR A 317 -9.07 0.24 -6.92
CA TYR A 317 -7.63 0.30 -6.65
C TYR A 317 -7.35 0.48 -5.15
N SER A 318 -6.81 -0.57 -4.53
CA SER A 318 -6.40 -0.56 -3.12
C SER A 318 -4.96 -0.05 -2.95
N GLU A 319 -4.81 1.13 -2.37
CA GLU A 319 -3.56 1.82 -2.05
C GLU A 319 -2.61 2.11 -3.24
N PRO A 320 -3.10 2.78 -4.29
CA PRO A 320 -2.25 3.27 -5.37
C PRO A 320 -1.26 4.33 -4.84
N LYS A 321 0.04 4.00 -4.78
CA LYS A 321 1.07 4.88 -4.21
C LYS A 321 1.23 6.25 -4.90
N PRO A 322 0.96 6.44 -6.19
CA PRO A 322 0.94 7.78 -6.79
C PRO A 322 -0.01 8.76 -6.08
N LEU A 323 -1.08 8.29 -5.42
CA LEU A 323 -1.93 9.17 -4.61
C LEU A 323 -1.22 9.70 -3.37
N ASN A 324 -0.22 8.98 -2.83
CA ASN A 324 0.65 9.52 -1.77
C ASN A 324 1.46 10.71 -2.27
N ASN A 325 2.02 10.62 -3.49
CA ASN A 325 2.73 11.74 -4.10
C ASN A 325 1.80 12.96 -4.28
N LEU A 326 0.56 12.73 -4.74
CA LEU A 326 -0.44 13.79 -4.87
C LEU A 326 -0.78 14.42 -3.52
N ALA A 327 -1.01 13.61 -2.47
CA ALA A 327 -1.30 14.11 -1.13
C ALA A 327 -0.17 14.98 -0.57
N VAL A 328 1.09 14.54 -0.74
CA VAL A 328 2.27 15.31 -0.32
C VAL A 328 2.40 16.60 -1.11
N LEU A 329 2.26 16.55 -2.44
CA LEU A 329 2.33 17.73 -3.29
C LEU A 329 1.23 18.75 -2.92
N TYR A 330 0.00 18.29 -2.69
CA TYR A 330 -1.11 19.11 -2.25
C TYR A 330 -0.87 19.74 -0.87
N LYS A 331 -0.36 18.97 0.10
CA LYS A 331 -0.01 19.49 1.43
C LYS A 331 0.99 20.64 1.35
N HIS A 332 1.96 20.58 0.43
CA HIS A 332 3.00 21.60 0.30
C HIS A 332 2.61 22.79 -0.58
N GLN A 333 1.82 22.58 -1.63
CA GLN A 333 1.58 23.60 -2.66
C GLN A 333 0.12 24.07 -2.76
N GLY A 334 -0.81 23.46 -2.02
CA GLY A 334 -2.24 23.72 -2.19
C GLY A 334 -2.70 23.37 -3.61
N MET A 335 -3.70 24.09 -4.13
CA MET A 335 -4.20 23.90 -5.51
C MET A 335 -3.31 24.60 -6.56
N SER A 336 -2.04 24.19 -6.65
CA SER A 336 -1.13 24.67 -7.70
C SER A 336 -1.44 24.06 -9.07
N ALA A 337 -0.84 24.62 -10.13
CA ALA A 337 -0.94 24.06 -11.48
C ALA A 337 -0.45 22.60 -11.54
N ASP A 338 0.64 22.28 -10.84
CA ASP A 338 1.22 20.94 -10.77
C ASP A 338 0.26 19.96 -10.07
N VAL A 339 -0.38 20.38 -8.97
CA VAL A 339 -1.40 19.58 -8.29
C VAL A 339 -2.58 19.32 -9.20
N ILE A 340 -3.05 20.32 -9.95
CA ILE A 340 -4.16 20.17 -10.90
C ILE A 340 -3.79 19.20 -12.02
N GLN A 341 -2.61 19.34 -12.61
CA GLN A 341 -2.11 18.49 -13.69
C GLN A 341 -1.94 17.05 -13.23
N LEU A 342 -1.29 16.84 -12.08
CA LEU A 342 -1.08 15.52 -11.51
C LEU A 342 -2.42 14.87 -11.15
N THR A 343 -3.34 15.61 -10.53
CA THR A 343 -4.69 15.10 -10.20
C THR A 343 -5.41 14.58 -11.44
N ARG A 344 -5.48 15.38 -12.51
CA ARG A 344 -6.10 14.97 -13.78
C ARG A 344 -5.42 13.74 -14.36
N SER A 345 -4.09 13.71 -14.34
CA SER A 345 -3.32 12.61 -14.92
C SER A 345 -3.57 11.29 -14.18
N LEU A 346 -3.53 11.31 -12.84
CA LEU A 346 -3.78 10.13 -12.03
C LEU A 346 -5.22 9.63 -12.15
N VAL A 347 -6.22 10.52 -12.05
CA VAL A 347 -7.63 10.13 -12.14
C VAL A 347 -7.93 9.53 -13.51
N ARG A 348 -7.48 10.16 -14.60
CA ARG A 348 -7.68 9.62 -15.96
C ARG A 348 -6.98 8.29 -16.16
N MET A 349 -5.76 8.13 -15.63
CA MET A 349 -5.01 6.89 -15.77
C MET A 349 -5.67 5.72 -15.02
N TYR A 350 -6.19 5.95 -13.81
CA TYR A 350 -6.89 4.92 -13.04
C TYR A 350 -8.32 4.66 -13.51
N ALA A 351 -9.00 5.67 -14.06
CA ALA A 351 -10.36 5.53 -14.59
C ALA A 351 -10.39 5.20 -16.10
N ARG A 352 -9.25 4.87 -16.71
CA ARG A 352 -9.18 4.59 -18.14
C ARG A 352 -9.99 3.33 -18.49
N PRO A 353 -10.65 3.28 -19.66
CA PRO A 353 -11.27 2.06 -20.14
C PRO A 353 -10.25 0.93 -20.29
N LEU A 354 -10.62 -0.28 -19.87
CA LEU A 354 -9.82 -1.49 -20.06
C LEU A 354 -10.49 -2.37 -21.12
N LYS A 355 -9.71 -3.13 -21.90
CA LYS A 355 -10.27 -4.05 -22.92
C LYS A 355 -11.13 -5.14 -22.28
N THR A 356 -10.74 -5.60 -21.10
CA THR A 356 -11.42 -6.59 -20.25
C THR A 356 -12.63 -6.02 -19.51
N MET A 357 -12.73 -4.69 -19.38
CA MET A 357 -13.86 -4.00 -18.77
C MET A 357 -14.18 -2.72 -19.58
N PRO A 358 -14.77 -2.86 -20.79
CA PRO A 358 -14.95 -1.72 -21.71
C PRO A 358 -15.99 -0.71 -21.22
N ASN A 359 -16.94 -1.14 -20.38
CA ASN A 359 -18.02 -0.32 -19.84
C ASN A 359 -18.05 -0.42 -18.31
N PRO A 360 -17.08 0.17 -17.60
CA PRO A 360 -17.12 0.22 -16.14
C PRO A 360 -18.30 1.10 -15.69
N GLU A 361 -18.98 0.70 -14.62
CA GLU A 361 -20.02 1.49 -13.95
C GLU A 361 -19.45 2.47 -12.92
N GLY A 362 -18.15 2.40 -12.64
CA GLY A 362 -17.46 3.35 -11.77
C GLY A 362 -16.00 2.99 -11.53
N CYS A 363 -15.33 3.85 -10.76
CA CYS A 363 -13.98 3.64 -10.28
C CYS A 363 -13.90 3.98 -8.79
N LEU A 364 -13.30 3.10 -8.00
CA LEU A 364 -12.97 3.32 -6.59
C LEU A 364 -11.46 3.49 -6.42
N LEU A 365 -11.04 4.60 -5.82
CA LEU A 365 -9.67 4.80 -5.37
C LEU A 365 -9.63 4.81 -3.84
N LYS A 366 -8.96 3.81 -3.26
CA LYS A 366 -8.70 3.75 -1.82
C LYS A 366 -7.24 4.13 -1.55
N PRO A 367 -6.89 5.42 -1.34
CA PRO A 367 -5.54 5.80 -0.95
C PRO A 367 -5.11 5.13 0.37
N ALA A 368 -3.80 5.10 0.64
CA ALA A 368 -3.33 4.76 1.98
C ALA A 368 -3.80 5.81 3.00
N GLY A 369 -3.93 5.44 4.28
CA GLY A 369 -4.45 6.31 5.34
C GLY A 369 -3.99 7.79 5.29
N PRO A 370 -2.68 8.09 5.32
CA PRO A 370 -2.22 9.49 5.26
C PRO A 370 -2.39 10.15 3.89
N ALA A 371 -2.47 9.34 2.83
CA ALA A 371 -2.67 9.84 1.47
C ALA A 371 -4.12 10.24 1.18
N PHE A 372 -5.05 10.07 2.12
CA PHE A 372 -6.45 10.47 1.95
C PHE A 372 -6.62 11.99 1.73
N LEU A 373 -5.62 12.80 2.10
CA LEU A 373 -5.54 14.21 1.72
C LEU A 373 -5.62 14.45 0.20
N CYS A 374 -5.32 13.46 -0.64
CA CYS A 374 -5.50 13.56 -2.09
C CYS A 374 -6.99 13.67 -2.51
N ALA A 375 -7.94 13.34 -1.63
CA ALA A 375 -9.36 13.45 -1.92
C ALA A 375 -9.79 14.89 -2.20
N GLU A 376 -9.20 15.87 -1.51
CA GLU A 376 -9.53 17.29 -1.65
C GLU A 376 -9.28 17.84 -3.06
N PRO A 377 -8.06 17.74 -3.65
CA PRO A 377 -7.84 18.18 -5.04
C PRO A 377 -8.65 17.36 -6.04
N ILE A 378 -8.91 16.07 -5.79
CA ILE A 378 -9.77 15.25 -6.65
C ILE A 378 -11.20 15.80 -6.66
N CYS A 379 -11.81 16.02 -5.49
CA CYS A 379 -13.17 16.54 -5.39
C CYS A 379 -13.32 17.94 -5.98
N ARG A 380 -12.30 18.80 -5.88
CA ARG A 380 -12.34 20.13 -6.52
C ARG A 380 -12.38 20.07 -8.04
N ILE A 381 -11.74 19.07 -8.65
CA ILE A 381 -11.73 18.88 -10.11
C ILE A 381 -12.92 18.04 -10.58
N TYR A 382 -13.39 17.12 -9.73
CA TYR A 382 -14.48 16.19 -9.96
C TYR A 382 -15.52 16.32 -8.82
N PRO A 383 -16.38 17.36 -8.84
CA PRO A 383 -17.21 17.74 -7.69
C PRO A 383 -18.27 16.71 -7.29
N ASN A 384 -18.62 15.78 -8.19
CA ASN A 384 -19.56 14.70 -7.92
C ASN A 384 -18.87 13.43 -7.41
N THR A 385 -17.68 13.54 -6.81
CA THR A 385 -16.92 12.42 -6.26
C THR A 385 -17.36 12.11 -4.82
N PRO A 386 -18.20 11.09 -4.60
CA PRO A 386 -18.51 10.60 -3.27
C PRO A 386 -17.24 10.20 -2.53
N THR A 387 -17.11 10.68 -1.30
CA THR A 387 -15.93 10.44 -0.47
C THR A 387 -16.36 9.80 0.84
N PHE A 388 -15.78 8.65 1.15
CA PHE A 388 -16.05 7.89 2.36
C PHE A 388 -14.81 7.81 3.24
N TYR A 389 -15.02 7.62 4.54
CA TYR A 389 -13.96 7.30 5.48
C TYR A 389 -14.40 6.16 6.39
N LEU A 390 -13.76 4.99 6.22
CA LEU A 390 -14.03 3.82 7.03
C LEU A 390 -13.19 3.86 8.31
N TYR A 391 -13.85 3.73 9.45
CA TYR A 391 -13.21 3.57 10.75
C TYR A 391 -13.80 2.37 11.48
N ARG A 392 -13.19 2.05 12.63
CA ARG A 392 -13.49 0.88 13.42
C ARG A 392 -13.30 1.20 14.89
N ASN A 393 -13.94 0.43 15.77
CA ASN A 393 -13.65 0.46 17.19
C ASN A 393 -12.12 0.42 17.48
N MET A 394 -11.65 1.31 18.36
CA MET A 394 -10.22 1.51 18.62
C MET A 394 -9.55 0.32 19.30
N ASP A 395 -10.28 -0.47 20.11
CA ASP A 395 -9.78 -1.70 20.70
C ASP A 395 -9.45 -2.74 19.61
N SER A 396 -10.37 -2.91 18.66
CA SER A 396 -10.16 -3.81 17.51
C SER A 396 -8.98 -3.36 16.64
N ILE A 397 -8.82 -2.06 16.45
CA ILE A 397 -7.67 -1.49 15.73
C ILE A 397 -6.38 -1.79 16.48
N ALA A 398 -6.31 -1.53 17.79
CA ALA A 398 -5.12 -1.75 18.60
C ALA A 398 -4.67 -3.22 18.55
N LYS A 399 -5.61 -4.16 18.72
CA LYS A 399 -5.35 -5.60 18.61
C LYS A 399 -4.83 -5.99 17.22
N SER A 400 -5.42 -5.45 16.15
CA SER A 400 -5.00 -5.73 14.77
C SER A 400 -3.64 -5.11 14.40
N MET A 401 -3.39 -3.86 14.83
CA MET A 401 -2.13 -3.15 14.61
C MET A 401 -0.98 -3.81 15.35
N TYR A 402 -1.22 -4.32 16.56
CA TYR A 402 -0.24 -5.09 17.29
C TYR A 402 0.20 -6.33 16.49
N LYS A 403 -0.75 -7.10 15.93
CA LYS A 403 -0.42 -8.25 15.06
C LYS A 403 0.32 -7.82 13.80
N LEU A 404 -0.10 -6.72 13.18
CA LEU A 404 0.57 -6.15 12.01
C LEU A 404 2.05 -5.82 12.30
N SER A 405 2.39 -5.39 13.51
CA SER A 405 3.76 -5.06 13.89
C SER A 405 4.73 -6.25 13.82
N TYR A 406 4.24 -7.49 13.96
CA TYR A 406 5.07 -8.69 13.79
C TYR A 406 5.39 -9.00 12.32
N VAL A 407 4.54 -8.53 11.41
CA VAL A 407 4.66 -8.78 9.97
C VAL A 407 5.35 -7.62 9.25
N VAL A 408 5.15 -6.38 9.72
CA VAL A 408 5.59 -5.16 9.05
C VAL A 408 6.65 -4.44 9.90
N PRO A 409 7.95 -4.50 9.50
CA PRO A 409 9.04 -3.94 10.28
C PRO A 409 8.89 -2.44 10.60
N SER A 410 8.34 -1.64 9.68
CA SER A 410 8.14 -0.20 9.93
C SER A 410 7.10 0.06 11.02
N ILE A 411 6.04 -0.76 11.10
CA ILE A 411 5.03 -0.63 12.15
C ILE A 411 5.63 -1.01 13.50
N ARG A 412 6.44 -2.09 13.54
CA ARG A 412 7.19 -2.46 14.76
C ARG A 412 8.11 -1.35 15.25
N LEU A 413 8.80 -0.70 14.31
CA LEU A 413 9.67 0.43 14.63
C LEU A 413 8.85 1.60 15.19
N ILE A 414 7.69 1.92 14.61
CA ILE A 414 6.80 2.96 15.15
C ILE A 414 6.40 2.65 16.60
N TYR A 415 6.03 1.41 16.91
CA TYR A 415 5.71 0.99 18.28
C TYR A 415 6.86 1.28 19.27
N LEU A 416 8.11 1.06 18.85
CA LEU A 416 9.28 1.36 19.67
C LEU A 416 9.49 2.88 19.80
N LEU A 417 9.43 3.62 18.70
CA LEU A 417 9.68 5.05 18.68
C LEU A 417 8.63 5.85 19.46
N CYS A 418 7.37 5.40 19.45
CA CYS A 418 6.30 5.96 20.28
C CYS A 418 6.56 5.87 21.80
N ARG A 419 7.58 5.15 22.24
CA ARG A 419 7.96 5.07 23.67
C ARG A 419 9.14 5.94 24.05
N ILE A 420 9.94 6.36 23.07
CA ILE A 420 11.26 6.93 23.35
C ILE A 420 11.16 8.45 23.45
N HIS A 421 10.55 9.12 22.48
CA HIS A 421 10.61 10.57 22.39
C HIS A 421 9.43 11.16 21.63
N GLU A 422 8.72 12.08 22.29
CA GLU A 422 7.49 12.69 21.79
C GLU A 422 7.69 13.54 20.51
N ASN A 423 8.73 14.37 20.45
CA ASN A 423 9.04 15.16 19.24
C ASN A 423 9.39 14.27 18.03
N LEU A 424 9.94 13.07 18.29
CA LEU A 424 10.25 12.13 17.22
C LEU A 424 8.97 11.52 16.64
N VAL A 425 8.00 11.22 17.50
CA VAL A 425 6.67 10.75 17.09
C VAL A 425 5.99 11.80 16.22
N GLU A 426 5.95 13.04 16.67
CA GLU A 426 5.36 14.14 15.90
C GLU A 426 6.04 14.29 14.52
N ALA A 427 7.37 14.32 14.48
CA ALA A 427 8.12 14.43 13.24
C ALA A 427 7.86 13.26 12.27
N ILE A 428 7.68 12.04 12.78
CA ILE A 428 7.33 10.87 11.97
C ILE A 428 5.91 11.00 11.43
N CYS A 429 4.94 11.39 12.26
CA CYS A 429 3.57 11.63 11.85
C CYS A 429 3.52 12.69 10.74
N ASP A 430 4.22 13.81 10.91
CA ASP A 430 4.28 14.89 9.91
C ASP A 430 4.85 14.41 8.56
N LYS A 431 6.00 13.73 8.61
CA LYS A 431 6.68 13.17 7.43
C LYS A 431 5.86 12.09 6.73
N CYS A 432 5.06 11.33 7.49
CA CYS A 432 4.13 10.38 6.93
C CYS A 432 2.87 11.03 6.36
N GLY A 433 2.67 12.34 6.54
CA GLY A 433 1.52 13.09 6.03
C GLY A 433 0.29 13.06 6.95
N PHE A 434 0.44 12.62 8.20
CA PHE A 434 -0.66 12.67 9.17
C PHE A 434 -0.79 14.06 9.80
N PRO A 435 -2.00 14.44 10.26
CA PRO A 435 -2.18 15.57 11.15
C PRO A 435 -1.39 15.36 12.45
N THR A 436 -0.60 16.35 12.84
CA THR A 436 0.32 16.27 13.99
C THR A 436 -0.28 16.76 15.30
N LYS A 437 -1.45 17.43 15.27
CA LYS A 437 -2.09 17.94 16.48
C LYS A 437 -2.32 16.81 17.49
N GLY A 438 -1.65 16.89 18.63
CA GLY A 438 -1.69 15.89 19.70
C GLY A 438 -0.81 14.66 19.48
N ALA A 439 0.01 14.62 18.42
CA ALA A 439 0.95 13.53 18.15
C ALA A 439 2.24 13.60 19.00
N ASN A 440 2.56 14.78 19.55
CA ASN A 440 3.71 15.00 20.41
C ASN A 440 3.47 14.39 21.80
N ARG A 441 3.63 13.07 21.90
CA ARG A 441 3.55 12.30 23.16
C ARG A 441 4.24 10.96 23.04
N THR A 442 4.53 10.37 24.19
CA THR A 442 4.88 8.96 24.31
C THR A 442 3.69 8.13 24.78
N VAL A 443 3.79 6.80 24.63
CA VAL A 443 2.78 5.83 25.09
C VAL A 443 3.45 4.70 25.87
N ASP A 444 2.79 4.26 26.95
CA ASP A 444 3.44 3.37 27.93
C ASP A 444 3.49 1.89 27.51
N ASN A 445 2.55 1.43 26.67
CA ASN A 445 2.39 0.02 26.35
C ASN A 445 1.89 -0.22 24.92
N ASP A 446 1.91 -1.48 24.48
CA ASP A 446 1.54 -1.90 23.12
C ASP A 446 0.06 -1.59 22.78
N TYR A 447 -0.84 -1.68 23.76
CA TYR A 447 -2.25 -1.38 23.58
C TYR A 447 -2.51 0.11 23.38
N CYS A 448 -2.00 0.95 24.27
CA CYS A 448 -2.06 2.41 24.14
C CYS A 448 -1.42 2.89 22.83
N CYS A 449 -0.31 2.27 22.41
CA CYS A 449 0.30 2.57 21.11
C CYS A 449 -0.61 2.24 19.93
N GLY A 450 -1.29 1.10 19.96
CA GLY A 450 -2.25 0.72 18.93
C GLY A 450 -3.43 1.68 18.84
N VAL A 451 -3.99 2.08 19.99
CA VAL A 451 -5.07 3.08 20.08
C VAL A 451 -4.59 4.44 19.56
N PHE A 452 -3.42 4.91 20.03
CA PHE A 452 -2.84 6.17 19.62
C PHE A 452 -2.63 6.24 18.11
N ILE A 453 -2.03 5.21 17.49
CA ILE A 453 -1.87 5.17 16.03
C ILE A 453 -3.23 5.20 15.34
N GLY A 454 -4.21 4.44 15.83
CA GLY A 454 -5.59 4.46 15.33
C GLY A 454 -6.17 5.88 15.30
N VAL A 455 -6.09 6.59 16.42
CA VAL A 455 -6.59 7.96 16.58
C VAL A 455 -5.87 8.95 15.66
N ILE A 456 -4.54 8.89 15.58
CA ILE A 456 -3.77 9.77 14.68
C ILE A 456 -4.18 9.56 13.22
N THR A 457 -4.43 8.31 12.81
CA THR A 457 -4.93 8.06 11.44
C THR A 457 -6.36 8.57 11.24
N ALA A 458 -7.23 8.44 12.25
CA ALA A 458 -8.60 8.95 12.24
C ALA A 458 -8.67 10.49 12.21
N ASN A 459 -7.63 11.21 12.68
CA ASN A 459 -7.61 12.67 12.64
C ASN A 459 -7.69 13.24 11.23
N VAL A 460 -7.30 12.48 10.20
CA VAL A 460 -7.47 12.91 8.80
C VAL A 460 -8.96 13.14 8.49
N TYR A 461 -9.85 12.29 8.99
CA TYR A 461 -11.30 12.45 8.83
C TYR A 461 -11.82 13.70 9.52
N LYS A 462 -11.48 13.89 10.81
CA LYS A 462 -11.90 15.09 11.58
C LYS A 462 -11.42 16.37 10.89
N MET A 463 -10.17 16.39 10.42
CA MET A 463 -9.61 17.52 9.69
C MET A 463 -10.37 17.79 8.38
N MET A 464 -10.66 16.76 7.58
CA MET A 464 -11.40 16.95 6.33
C MET A 464 -12.83 17.47 6.57
N ARG A 465 -13.52 16.95 7.59
CA ARG A 465 -14.85 17.44 8.00
C ARG A 465 -14.79 18.88 8.50
N ALA A 466 -13.83 19.20 9.37
CA ALA A 466 -13.64 20.55 9.90
C ALA A 466 -13.34 21.59 8.80
N ASN A 467 -12.72 21.16 7.71
CA ASN A 467 -12.47 22.00 6.53
C ASN A 467 -13.69 22.11 5.58
N GLY A 468 -14.86 21.60 5.98
CA GLY A 468 -16.08 21.62 5.15
C GLY A 468 -16.16 20.53 4.09
N GLY A 469 -15.26 19.54 4.14
CA GLY A 469 -15.28 18.42 3.20
C GLY A 469 -16.51 17.52 3.39
N ASN A 470 -17.19 17.21 2.29
CA ASN A 470 -18.32 16.27 2.30
C ASN A 470 -17.83 14.82 2.33
N VAL A 471 -17.36 14.38 3.50
CA VAL A 471 -16.90 13.01 3.74
C VAL A 471 -17.92 12.26 4.59
N HIS A 472 -18.33 11.09 4.12
CA HIS A 472 -19.22 10.19 4.83
C HIS A 472 -18.43 9.21 5.69
N GLY A 473 -18.64 9.24 7.01
CA GLY A 473 -18.10 8.22 7.91
C GLY A 473 -18.79 6.87 7.68
N LEU A 474 -18.04 5.78 7.83
CA LEU A 474 -18.55 4.41 7.83
C LEU A 474 -17.98 3.67 9.05
N VAL A 475 -18.84 3.02 9.84
CA VAL A 475 -18.43 2.14 10.94
C VAL A 475 -18.32 0.72 10.40
N TYR A 476 -17.14 0.10 10.58
CA TYR A 476 -16.93 -1.28 10.15
C TYR A 476 -17.88 -2.26 10.83
N GLU A 477 -18.07 -2.15 12.15
CA GLU A 477 -18.98 -3.00 12.91
C GLU A 477 -20.41 -2.98 12.34
N ASP A 478 -20.98 -1.79 12.11
CA ASP A 478 -22.32 -1.64 11.55
C ASP A 478 -22.41 -2.25 10.14
N LEU A 479 -21.37 -2.07 9.31
CA LEU A 479 -21.32 -2.67 7.97
C LEU A 479 -21.30 -4.20 8.02
N ILE A 480 -20.66 -4.80 9.02
CA ILE A 480 -20.65 -6.27 9.18
C ILE A 480 -21.99 -6.78 9.71
N GLN A 481 -22.64 -6.03 10.60
CA GLN A 481 -23.95 -6.40 11.15
C GLN A 481 -25.06 -6.27 10.09
N ASN A 482 -25.02 -5.21 9.29
CA ASN A 482 -26.06 -4.85 8.32
C ASN A 482 -25.52 -4.89 6.87
N LYS A 483 -24.90 -6.00 6.46
CA LYS A 483 -24.16 -6.15 5.18
C LYS A 483 -24.92 -5.63 3.96
N GLU A 484 -26.17 -6.05 3.78
CA GLU A 484 -26.99 -5.64 2.63
C GLU A 484 -27.39 -4.17 2.73
N SER A 485 -27.99 -3.74 3.85
CA SER A 485 -28.40 -2.34 4.04
C SER A 485 -27.23 -1.36 3.91
N GLY A 486 -26.08 -1.70 4.49
CA GLY A 486 -24.84 -0.91 4.38
C GLY A 486 -24.32 -0.83 2.95
N THR A 487 -24.27 -1.96 2.24
CA THR A 487 -23.88 -1.99 0.83
C THR A 487 -24.83 -1.15 -0.03
N ARG A 488 -26.14 -1.25 0.21
CA ARG A 488 -27.16 -0.45 -0.47
C ARG A 488 -27.00 1.05 -0.20
N ALA A 489 -26.74 1.43 1.05
CA ALA A 489 -26.52 2.82 1.43
C ALA A 489 -25.28 3.40 0.76
N ILE A 490 -24.17 2.66 0.77
CA ILE A 490 -22.91 3.06 0.13
C ILE A 490 -23.10 3.19 -1.39
N PHE A 491 -23.76 2.24 -2.05
CA PHE A 491 -23.97 2.29 -3.50
C PHE A 491 -24.88 3.46 -3.90
N ARG A 492 -25.96 3.70 -3.15
CA ARG A 492 -26.84 4.85 -3.34
C ARG A 492 -26.09 6.17 -3.20
N ALA A 493 -25.33 6.34 -2.11
CA ALA A 493 -24.52 7.54 -1.88
C ALA A 493 -23.43 7.72 -2.95
N SER A 494 -22.97 6.61 -3.54
CA SER A 494 -21.96 6.62 -4.59
C SER A 494 -22.51 6.85 -5.99
N GLY A 495 -23.83 6.81 -6.19
CA GLY A 495 -24.44 6.77 -7.53
C GLY A 495 -24.13 5.48 -8.31
N ILE A 496 -23.76 4.40 -7.61
CA ILE A 496 -23.51 3.09 -8.22
C ILE A 496 -24.85 2.35 -8.41
N PRO A 497 -25.05 1.64 -9.54
CA PRO A 497 -26.28 0.92 -9.81
C PRO A 497 -26.66 -0.10 -8.72
N MET A 498 -27.88 -0.01 -8.21
CA MET A 498 -28.38 -0.84 -7.11
C MET A 498 -28.55 -2.32 -7.47
N ASN A 499 -28.64 -2.65 -8.76
CA ASN A 499 -28.67 -4.03 -9.24
C ASN A 499 -27.33 -4.77 -9.03
N LEU A 500 -26.23 -4.06 -8.77
CA LEU A 500 -24.92 -4.65 -8.49
C LEU A 500 -24.74 -5.09 -7.02
N VAL A 501 -25.71 -4.81 -6.13
CA VAL A 501 -25.58 -5.10 -4.70
C VAL A 501 -25.41 -6.59 -4.43
N ASN A 502 -26.13 -7.46 -5.15
CA ASN A 502 -26.03 -8.90 -4.94
C ASN A 502 -24.62 -9.43 -5.25
N ASP A 503 -24.01 -8.98 -6.34
CA ASP A 503 -22.64 -9.34 -6.71
C ASP A 503 -21.64 -8.78 -5.68
N ALA A 504 -21.87 -7.56 -5.20
CA ALA A 504 -21.05 -6.91 -4.18
C ALA A 504 -21.05 -7.69 -2.85
N LEU A 505 -22.18 -8.29 -2.47
CA LEU A 505 -22.30 -9.07 -1.23
C LEU A 505 -21.41 -10.32 -1.20
N THR A 506 -20.97 -10.83 -2.36
CA THR A 506 -20.01 -11.94 -2.43
C THR A 506 -18.66 -11.60 -1.77
N ALA A 507 -18.32 -10.32 -1.62
CA ALA A 507 -17.09 -9.92 -0.92
C ALA A 507 -17.09 -10.36 0.56
N PHE A 508 -18.26 -10.47 1.20
CA PHE A 508 -18.37 -10.87 2.60
C PHE A 508 -18.18 -12.37 2.84
N THR A 509 -18.19 -13.20 1.78
CA THR A 509 -18.06 -14.67 1.91
C THR A 509 -16.61 -15.15 1.85
N ARG A 510 -15.65 -14.25 1.63
CA ARG A 510 -14.23 -14.58 1.45
C ARG A 510 -13.32 -13.77 2.38
N ASP A 511 -12.15 -14.32 2.72
CA ASP A 511 -11.11 -13.52 3.38
C ASP A 511 -10.57 -12.48 2.40
N SER A 512 -10.85 -11.21 2.70
CA SER A 512 -10.39 -10.07 1.90
C SER A 512 -8.86 -9.93 1.85
N GLN A 513 -8.13 -10.57 2.77
CA GLN A 513 -6.66 -10.55 2.81
C GLN A 513 -6.06 -11.93 2.47
N ARG A 514 -6.83 -12.83 1.85
CA ARG A 514 -6.34 -14.15 1.41
C ARG A 514 -5.10 -14.02 0.53
N ASN A 515 -4.22 -15.03 0.58
CA ASN A 515 -2.97 -15.10 -0.20
C ASN A 515 -1.95 -13.97 0.08
N GLY A 516 -2.23 -13.10 1.05
CA GLY A 516 -1.38 -12.01 1.47
C GLY A 516 -0.69 -12.28 2.81
N ILE A 517 0.34 -11.48 3.09
CA ILE A 517 1.02 -11.46 4.41
C ILE A 517 0.11 -10.96 5.55
N PHE A 518 -1.09 -10.46 5.21
CA PHE A 518 -2.08 -9.95 6.16
C PHE A 518 -3.30 -10.86 6.31
N SER A 519 -3.24 -12.09 5.79
CA SER A 519 -4.37 -13.03 5.86
C SER A 519 -4.78 -13.34 7.29
N ARG A 520 -6.05 -13.72 7.49
CA ARG A 520 -6.54 -14.18 8.80
C ARG A 520 -5.70 -15.33 9.33
N GLU A 521 -5.31 -16.25 8.46
CA GLU A 521 -4.43 -17.39 8.79
C GLU A 521 -3.08 -16.93 9.34
N THR A 522 -2.41 -15.98 8.68
CA THR A 522 -1.12 -15.43 9.15
C THR A 522 -1.28 -14.80 10.53
N PHE A 523 -2.37 -14.06 10.73
CA PHE A 523 -2.64 -13.36 11.99
C PHE A 523 -3.11 -14.28 13.13
N ALA A 524 -3.68 -15.44 12.82
CA ALA A 524 -4.07 -16.45 13.81
C ALA A 524 -2.85 -17.07 14.51
N ARG A 525 -1.70 -17.14 13.82
CA ARG A 525 -0.43 -17.65 14.36
C ARG A 525 0.26 -16.70 15.33
N ILE A 526 -0.18 -15.44 15.40
CA ILE A 526 0.40 -14.42 16.28
C ILE A 526 -0.41 -14.39 17.58
N LYS A 527 0.29 -14.53 18.72
CA LYS A 527 -0.31 -14.47 20.06
C LYS A 527 -1.16 -13.20 20.20
N PRO A 528 -2.38 -13.27 20.77
CA PRO A 528 -3.20 -12.10 21.02
C PRO A 528 -2.49 -11.07 21.92
N LEU A 529 -2.82 -9.79 21.71
CA LEU A 529 -2.39 -8.72 22.61
C LEU A 529 -3.09 -8.87 23.95
N LYS A 530 -2.31 -9.03 25.03
CA LYS A 530 -2.82 -8.97 26.40
C LYS A 530 -2.64 -7.55 26.93
N TYR A 531 -3.65 -7.03 27.59
CA TYR A 531 -3.65 -5.71 28.22
C TYR A 531 -4.52 -5.74 29.48
N THR A 532 -4.29 -4.79 30.38
CA THR A 532 -4.97 -4.68 31.67
C THR A 532 -6.07 -3.61 31.63
N MET A 533 -6.95 -3.57 32.64
CA MET A 533 -7.91 -2.47 32.82
C MET A 533 -7.23 -1.11 32.94
N GLU A 534 -6.03 -1.06 33.52
CA GLU A 534 -5.24 0.17 33.60
C GLU A 534 -4.77 0.64 32.23
N ASP A 535 -4.38 -0.27 31.32
CA ASP A 535 -4.00 0.09 29.96
C ASP A 535 -5.22 0.59 29.15
N GLN A 536 -6.41 0.05 29.43
CA GLN A 536 -7.66 0.56 28.85
C GLN A 536 -8.00 1.96 29.37
N ARG A 537 -7.85 2.18 30.68
CA ARG A 537 -8.06 3.49 31.32
C ARG A 537 -7.14 4.55 30.70
N LYS A 538 -5.84 4.28 30.60
CA LYS A 538 -4.86 5.17 29.93
C LYS A 538 -5.18 5.42 28.46
N SER A 539 -5.68 4.40 27.76
CA SER A 539 -6.09 4.57 26.35
C SER A 539 -7.32 5.46 26.22
N ASN A 540 -8.27 5.39 27.16
CA ASN A 540 -9.41 6.30 27.21
C ASN A 540 -8.99 7.74 27.52
N GLU A 541 -7.97 7.96 28.36
CA GLU A 541 -7.38 9.29 28.58
C GLU A 541 -6.81 9.86 27.28
N ILE A 542 -6.03 9.06 26.53
CA ILE A 542 -5.51 9.46 25.21
C ILE A 542 -6.64 9.83 24.24
N LEU A 543 -7.71 9.04 24.20
CA LEU A 543 -8.87 9.32 23.36
C LEU A 543 -9.54 10.65 23.74
N ALA A 544 -9.81 10.85 25.02
CA ALA A 544 -10.44 12.06 25.53
C ALA A 544 -9.61 13.32 25.22
N GLU A 545 -8.30 13.27 25.45
CA GLU A 545 -7.36 14.38 25.15
C GLU A 545 -7.32 14.73 23.65
N LEU A 546 -7.50 13.74 22.78
CA LEU A 546 -7.54 13.92 21.32
C LEU A 546 -8.96 14.21 20.79
N GLY A 547 -9.94 14.36 21.69
CA GLY A 547 -11.33 14.65 21.40
C GLY A 547 -12.06 13.51 20.70
N TYR A 548 -11.81 12.27 21.14
CA TYR A 548 -12.55 11.08 20.75
C TYR A 548 -13.34 10.53 21.94
N PRO A 549 -14.47 9.85 21.67
CA PRO A 549 -15.14 9.04 22.68
C PRO A 549 -14.21 7.95 23.24
N THR A 550 -14.59 7.37 24.37
CA THR A 550 -13.90 6.22 24.96
C THR A 550 -13.95 5.01 24.02
N ILE A 551 -13.24 3.93 24.39
CA ILE A 551 -13.13 2.68 23.62
C ILE A 551 -14.49 1.99 23.35
N GLU A 552 -15.57 2.40 24.00
CA GLU A 552 -16.91 1.91 23.71
C GLU A 552 -17.31 2.15 22.24
N PRO A 553 -18.28 1.38 21.70
CA PRO A 553 -18.81 1.66 20.37
C PRO A 553 -19.20 3.13 20.24
N TYR A 554 -18.67 3.79 19.22
CA TYR A 554 -18.93 5.20 18.98
C TYR A 554 -19.11 5.49 17.50
N THR A 555 -19.81 6.58 17.24
CA THR A 555 -20.07 7.08 15.90
C THR A 555 -19.49 8.49 15.79
N LEU A 556 -18.64 8.72 14.80
CA LEU A 556 -18.14 10.05 14.47
C LEU A 556 -19.22 10.85 13.73
N GLU A 557 -19.24 12.17 13.95
CA GLU A 557 -20.14 13.07 13.23
C GLU A 557 -19.99 12.89 11.72
N GLY A 558 -21.11 12.86 10.97
CA GLY A 558 -21.12 12.65 9.52
C GLY A 558 -21.09 11.19 9.06
N THR A 559 -21.23 10.24 9.99
CA THR A 559 -21.33 8.81 9.67
C THR A 559 -22.70 8.47 9.10
N LEU A 560 -22.73 7.61 8.07
CA LEU A 560 -23.97 7.06 7.53
C LEU A 560 -24.60 6.03 8.47
N THR A 561 -25.91 6.13 8.66
CA THR A 561 -26.73 5.16 9.39
C THR A 561 -27.44 4.23 8.41
N PHE A 562 -27.43 2.92 8.65
CA PHE A 562 -28.11 1.93 7.80
C PHE A 562 -28.44 0.64 8.53
#